data_AF-A0A7Y7NYF0-F1
#
_entry.id   AF-A0A7Y7NYF0-F1
#
_cell.length_a   1.000
_cell.length_b   1.000
_cell.length_c   1.000
_cell.angle_alpha   90.00
_cell.angle_beta   90.00
_cell.angle_gamma   90.00
#
_symmetry.space_group_name_H-M   'P 1'
#
loop_
_entity.id
_entity.type
_entity.pdbx_description
1 polymer ?
#
loop_
_entity_poly.entity_id
_entity_poly.type
_entity_poly.pdbx_seq_one_letter_code
_entity_poly.pdbx_strand_id
1 'polypeptide(L)'
;MKFKTLKIVLYGSLMSMVVFSCVPQRQYLEMKDKREVCDTENKQLKSENQSLVTKNTELSSNIESITKRITALQTDTMVLGTSLRRVTVNYDQLYKTYELLLSKNKELLAGNVTETGKLSTELQNTQERLLKKEDELKKLEKDLDQKKTSLEDLSKQLTLAQNDLKKKEQKLNELQSILDKKDSTVKALKDKVSKALNTFENNGLTVNLKNGKVYVSLEESLLFA
;
A
#
# COMPACT_ATOMS: atom_id res chain seq x y z
N MET A 1 -149.33 -43.70 38.81
CA MET A 1 -148.83 -44.38 37.59
C MET A 1 -148.23 -43.45 36.52
N LYS A 2 -148.41 -42.11 36.63
CA LYS A 2 -147.89 -41.07 35.72
C LYS A 2 -146.37 -40.74 35.77
N PHE A 3 -145.59 -41.06 36.81
CA PHE A 3 -144.15 -40.74 36.82
C PHE A 3 -143.23 -41.87 36.31
N LYS A 4 -143.74 -43.11 36.28
CA LYS A 4 -142.95 -44.30 35.89
C LYS A 4 -142.78 -44.39 34.38
N THR A 5 -143.84 -44.15 33.61
CA THR A 5 -143.83 -44.19 32.14
C THR A 5 -143.04 -43.04 31.52
N LEU A 6 -143.10 -41.83 32.09
CA LEU A 6 -142.30 -40.69 31.63
C LEU A 6 -140.80 -40.86 31.92
N LYS A 7 -140.45 -41.43 33.08
CA LYS A 7 -139.06 -41.85 33.38
C LYS A 7 -138.59 -42.93 32.40
N ILE A 8 -139.42 -43.91 32.07
CA ILE A 8 -139.08 -44.97 31.10
C ILE A 8 -138.81 -44.40 29.69
N VAL A 9 -139.60 -43.43 29.24
CA VAL A 9 -139.37 -42.77 27.94
C VAL A 9 -138.13 -41.88 27.95
N LEU A 10 -137.85 -41.19 29.07
CA LEU A 10 -136.67 -40.32 29.20
C LEU A 10 -135.37 -41.12 29.39
N TYR A 11 -135.41 -42.23 30.15
CA TYR A 11 -134.31 -43.22 30.22
C TYR A 11 -134.13 -43.95 28.89
N GLY A 12 -135.21 -44.25 28.15
CA GLY A 12 -135.15 -44.85 26.82
C GLY A 12 -134.52 -43.91 25.78
N SER A 13 -134.86 -42.62 25.82
CA SER A 13 -134.25 -41.59 24.96
C SER A 13 -132.78 -41.35 25.30
N LEU A 14 -132.41 -41.34 26.59
CA LEU A 14 -131.03 -41.20 27.03
C LEU A 14 -130.18 -42.42 26.65
N MET A 15 -130.75 -43.63 26.74
CA MET A 15 -130.10 -44.88 26.35
C MET A 15 -129.91 -45.00 24.82
N SER A 16 -130.85 -44.45 24.03
CA SER A 16 -130.76 -44.46 22.56
C SER A 16 -129.67 -43.53 22.01
N MET A 17 -129.21 -42.53 22.78
CA MET A 17 -128.16 -41.60 22.36
C MET A 17 -126.75 -42.17 22.56
N VAL A 18 -126.59 -43.21 23.39
CA VAL A 18 -125.30 -43.85 23.70
C VAL A 18 -124.91 -44.91 22.66
N VAL A 19 -125.87 -45.46 21.90
CA VAL A 19 -125.61 -46.56 20.94
C VAL A 19 -125.12 -46.12 19.56
N PHE A 20 -125.09 -44.81 19.26
CA PHE A 20 -124.55 -44.27 18.00
C PHE A 20 -123.08 -43.81 18.08
N SER A 21 -122.40 -43.93 19.24
CA SER A 21 -120.99 -43.55 19.40
C SER A 21 -119.98 -44.68 19.11
N CYS A 22 -120.45 -45.87 18.73
CA CYS A 22 -119.59 -47.02 18.48
C CYS A 22 -119.03 -47.02 17.06
N VAL A 23 -117.78 -46.59 16.91
CA VAL A 23 -116.95 -46.86 15.72
C VAL A 23 -116.82 -48.37 15.53
N PRO A 24 -116.97 -48.92 14.31
CA PRO A 24 -116.82 -50.36 14.06
C PRO A 24 -115.45 -50.86 14.53
N GLN A 25 -115.41 -51.96 15.30
CA GLN A 25 -114.18 -52.55 15.85
C GLN A 25 -113.09 -52.78 14.79
N ARG A 26 -113.48 -53.12 13.56
CA ARG A 26 -112.56 -53.28 12.43
C ARG A 26 -111.83 -51.98 12.04
N GLN A 27 -112.54 -50.85 12.03
CA GLN A 27 -111.94 -49.54 11.73
C GLN A 27 -111.02 -49.07 12.86
N TYR A 28 -111.37 -49.36 14.12
CA TYR A 28 -110.50 -49.08 15.27
C TYR A 28 -109.19 -49.88 15.20
N LEU A 29 -109.27 -51.19 14.91
CA LEU A 29 -108.10 -52.04 14.77
C LEU A 29 -107.22 -51.60 13.57
N GLU A 30 -107.82 -51.31 12.42
CA GLU A 30 -107.08 -50.81 11.25
C GLU A 30 -106.37 -49.47 11.53
N MET A 31 -107.02 -48.56 12.26
CA MET A 31 -106.41 -47.30 12.67
C MET A 31 -105.31 -47.49 13.73
N LYS A 32 -105.47 -48.48 14.62
CA LYS A 32 -104.44 -48.85 15.59
C LYS A 32 -103.21 -49.43 14.89
N ASP A 33 -103.39 -50.34 13.94
CA ASP A 33 -102.31 -50.95 13.16
C ASP A 33 -101.56 -49.88 12.34
N LYS A 34 -102.28 -48.97 11.67
CA LYS A 34 -101.68 -47.82 10.96
C LYS A 34 -100.90 -46.91 11.89
N ARG A 35 -101.38 -46.67 13.11
CA ARG A 35 -100.67 -45.89 14.12
C ARG A 35 -99.41 -46.61 14.60
N GLU A 36 -99.46 -47.91 14.83
CA GLU A 36 -98.29 -48.70 15.23
C GLU A 36 -97.21 -48.70 14.13
N VAL A 37 -97.60 -48.88 12.85
CA VAL A 37 -96.68 -48.76 11.71
C VAL A 37 -96.06 -47.36 11.65
N CYS A 38 -96.87 -46.31 11.73
CA CYS A 38 -96.40 -44.92 11.73
C CYS A 38 -95.45 -44.64 12.92
N ASP A 39 -95.73 -45.17 14.11
CA ASP A 39 -94.87 -45.04 15.28
C ASP A 39 -93.54 -45.78 15.09
N THR A 40 -93.53 -46.94 14.42
CA THR A 40 -92.29 -47.66 14.08
C THR A 40 -91.45 -46.93 13.04
N GLU A 41 -92.07 -46.44 11.97
CA GLU A 41 -91.40 -45.64 10.94
C GLU A 41 -90.84 -44.35 11.53
N ASN A 42 -91.58 -43.65 12.39
CA ASN A 42 -91.12 -42.44 13.06
C ASN A 42 -89.91 -42.73 13.97
N LYS A 43 -89.93 -43.84 14.72
CA LYS A 43 -88.77 -44.27 15.51
C LYS A 43 -87.54 -44.56 14.63
N GLN A 44 -87.74 -45.25 13.51
CA GLN A 44 -86.66 -45.55 12.57
C GLN A 44 -86.09 -44.27 11.95
N LEU A 45 -86.95 -43.40 11.41
CA LEU A 45 -86.57 -42.10 10.84
C LEU A 45 -85.85 -41.23 11.87
N LYS A 46 -86.27 -41.24 13.13
CA LYS A 46 -85.59 -40.51 14.21
C LYS A 46 -84.20 -41.07 14.49
N SER A 47 -84.03 -42.39 14.48
CA SER A 47 -82.73 -43.05 14.65
C SER A 47 -81.78 -42.78 13.48
N GLU A 48 -82.29 -42.85 12.24
CA GLU A 48 -81.55 -42.52 11.03
C GLU A 48 -81.14 -41.04 11.02
N ASN A 49 -82.05 -40.13 11.38
CA ASN A 49 -81.74 -38.70 11.49
C ASN A 49 -80.67 -38.43 12.55
N GLN A 50 -80.74 -39.09 13.72
CA GLN A 50 -79.68 -39.00 14.73
C GLN A 50 -78.32 -39.48 14.18
N SER A 51 -78.29 -40.62 13.46
CA SER A 51 -77.05 -41.12 12.84
C SER A 51 -76.50 -40.15 11.78
N LEU A 52 -77.37 -39.60 10.94
CA LEU A 52 -77.00 -38.61 9.91
C LEU A 52 -76.46 -37.33 10.55
N VAL A 53 -77.08 -36.84 11.62
CA VAL A 53 -76.60 -35.68 12.38
C VAL A 53 -75.20 -35.94 12.94
N THR A 54 -74.98 -37.10 13.59
CA THR A 54 -73.65 -37.45 14.12
C THR A 54 -72.60 -37.48 13.01
N LYS A 55 -72.89 -38.17 11.89
CA LYS A 55 -71.98 -38.22 10.73
C LYS A 55 -71.71 -36.83 10.16
N ASN A 56 -72.73 -35.97 10.07
CA ASN A 56 -72.57 -34.62 9.56
C ASN A 56 -71.68 -33.76 10.48
N THR A 57 -71.83 -33.90 11.80
CA THR A 57 -70.97 -33.20 12.77
C THR A 57 -69.52 -33.69 12.72
N GLU A 58 -69.30 -35.00 12.57
CA GLU A 58 -67.97 -35.59 12.44
C GLU A 58 -67.29 -35.17 11.13
N LEU A 59 -68.01 -35.24 10.01
CA LEU A 59 -67.52 -34.77 8.71
C LEU A 59 -67.20 -33.27 8.73
N SER A 60 -68.03 -32.45 9.37
CA SER A 60 -67.78 -31.01 9.52
C SER A 60 -66.51 -30.74 10.34
N SER A 61 -66.30 -31.48 11.43
CA SER A 61 -65.07 -31.40 12.23
C SER A 61 -63.83 -31.83 11.42
N ASN A 62 -63.96 -32.91 10.64
CA ASN A 62 -62.89 -33.37 9.76
C ASN A 62 -62.55 -32.35 8.66
N ILE A 63 -63.56 -31.73 8.05
CA ILE A 63 -63.37 -30.65 7.06
C ILE A 63 -62.64 -29.47 7.71
N GLU A 64 -63.02 -29.06 8.92
CA GLU A 64 -62.35 -27.96 9.63
C GLU A 64 -60.87 -28.31 9.90
N SER A 65 -60.60 -29.53 10.39
CA SER A 65 -59.24 -30.02 10.67
C SER A 65 -58.37 -30.06 9.42
N ILE A 66 -58.89 -30.63 8.33
CA ILE A 66 -58.19 -30.69 7.04
C ILE A 66 -57.94 -29.28 6.50
N THR A 67 -58.92 -28.39 6.60
CA THR A 67 -58.78 -26.99 6.16
C THR A 67 -57.66 -26.29 6.91
N LYS A 68 -57.58 -26.45 8.25
CA LYS A 68 -56.47 -25.92 9.06
C LYS A 68 -55.10 -26.46 8.64
N ARG A 69 -55.02 -27.74 8.27
CA ARG A 69 -53.77 -28.35 7.80
C ARG A 69 -53.37 -27.82 6.42
N ILE A 70 -54.33 -27.62 5.52
CA ILE A 70 -54.08 -27.04 4.19
C ILE A 70 -53.55 -25.61 4.32
N THR A 71 -54.17 -24.78 5.15
CA THR A 71 -53.72 -23.38 5.33
C THR A 71 -52.34 -23.31 5.98
N ALA A 72 -52.03 -24.19 6.94
CA ALA A 72 -50.70 -24.32 7.50
C ALA A 72 -49.66 -24.70 6.44
N LEU A 73 -49.91 -25.75 5.66
CA LEU A 73 -49.00 -26.20 4.59
C LEU A 73 -48.80 -25.15 3.49
N GLN A 74 -49.85 -24.40 3.13
CA GLN A 74 -49.75 -23.28 2.20
C GLN A 74 -48.82 -22.19 2.74
N THR A 75 -48.94 -21.87 4.02
CA THR A 75 -48.08 -20.87 4.69
C THR A 75 -46.63 -21.34 4.74
N ASP A 76 -46.39 -22.60 5.12
CA ASP A 76 -45.04 -23.18 5.16
C ASP A 76 -44.39 -23.18 3.77
N THR A 77 -45.14 -23.54 2.74
CA THR A 77 -44.65 -23.54 1.35
C THR A 77 -44.27 -22.13 0.90
N MET A 78 -45.09 -21.13 1.25
CA MET A 78 -44.80 -19.73 0.96
C MET A 78 -43.52 -19.27 1.67
N VAL A 79 -43.38 -19.55 2.97
CA VAL A 79 -42.19 -19.20 3.76
C VAL A 79 -40.95 -19.88 3.19
N LEU A 80 -41.02 -21.19 2.92
CA LEU A 80 -39.92 -21.94 2.31
C LEU A 80 -39.51 -21.34 0.96
N GLY A 81 -40.47 -20.97 0.11
CA GLY A 81 -40.20 -20.32 -1.16
C GLY A 81 -39.49 -18.96 -1.00
N THR A 82 -39.83 -18.17 0.01
CA THR A 82 -39.12 -16.90 0.29
C THR A 82 -37.71 -17.14 0.83
N SER A 83 -37.55 -18.13 1.72
CA SER A 83 -36.25 -18.52 2.27
C SER A 83 -35.30 -19.01 1.18
N LEU A 84 -35.80 -19.88 0.28
CA LEU A 84 -35.02 -20.40 -0.84
C LEU A 84 -34.51 -19.27 -1.74
N ARG A 85 -35.38 -18.34 -2.15
CA ARG A 85 -34.96 -17.18 -2.96
C ARG A 85 -33.90 -16.34 -2.25
N ARG A 86 -34.06 -16.12 -0.94
CA ARG A 86 -33.08 -15.37 -0.14
C ARG A 86 -31.72 -16.07 -0.11
N VAL A 87 -31.70 -17.38 0.11
CA VAL A 87 -30.45 -18.17 0.12
C VAL A 87 -29.80 -18.16 -1.25
N THR A 88 -30.56 -18.29 -2.33
CA THR A 88 -30.03 -18.20 -3.70
C THR A 88 -29.37 -16.85 -3.97
N VAL A 89 -30.05 -15.74 -3.64
CA VAL A 89 -29.47 -14.40 -3.81
C VAL A 89 -28.20 -14.21 -2.97
N ASN A 90 -28.21 -14.68 -1.72
CA ASN A 90 -27.04 -14.61 -0.84
C ASN A 90 -25.88 -15.44 -1.38
N TYR A 91 -26.15 -16.62 -1.94
CA TYR A 91 -25.16 -17.49 -2.56
C TYR A 91 -24.54 -16.82 -3.79
N ASP A 92 -25.36 -16.26 -4.68
CA ASP A 92 -24.89 -15.55 -5.87
C ASP A 92 -24.03 -14.34 -5.49
N GLN A 93 -24.44 -13.60 -4.46
CA GLN A 93 -23.66 -12.47 -3.96
C GLN A 93 -22.33 -12.91 -3.35
N LEU A 94 -22.34 -13.99 -2.56
CA LEU A 94 -21.13 -14.57 -1.97
C LEU A 94 -20.16 -15.07 -3.05
N TYR A 95 -20.68 -15.71 -4.10
CA TYR A 95 -19.88 -16.17 -5.22
C TYR A 95 -19.23 -14.99 -5.96
N LYS A 96 -20.00 -13.93 -6.23
CA LYS A 96 -19.47 -12.69 -6.84
C LYS A 96 -18.39 -12.02 -6.00
N THR A 97 -18.58 -11.93 -4.68
CA THR A 97 -17.57 -11.33 -3.80
C THR A 97 -16.33 -12.20 -3.68
N TYR A 98 -16.49 -13.53 -3.70
CA TYR A 98 -15.37 -14.48 -3.75
C TYR A 98 -14.53 -14.32 -5.02
N GLU A 99 -15.17 -14.31 -6.19
CA GLU A 99 -14.47 -14.10 -7.48
C GLU A 99 -13.76 -12.74 -7.52
N LEU A 100 -14.43 -11.68 -7.04
CA LEU A 100 -13.82 -10.35 -6.96
C LEU A 100 -12.59 -10.35 -6.02
N LEU A 101 -12.70 -10.98 -4.86
CA LEU A 101 -11.60 -11.08 -3.90
C LEU A 101 -10.42 -11.87 -4.50
N LEU A 102 -10.70 -12.96 -5.21
CA LEU A 102 -9.69 -13.76 -5.89
C LEU A 102 -8.98 -12.95 -6.98
N SER A 103 -9.73 -12.18 -7.79
CA SER A 103 -9.15 -11.28 -8.80
C SER A 103 -8.27 -10.22 -8.16
N LYS A 104 -8.75 -9.55 -7.11
CA LYS A 104 -7.99 -8.52 -6.39
C LYS A 104 -6.74 -9.07 -5.74
N ASN A 105 -6.80 -10.28 -5.19
CA ASN A 105 -5.63 -10.93 -4.62
C ASN A 105 -4.58 -11.25 -5.70
N LYS A 106 -5.00 -11.77 -6.87
CA LYS A 106 -4.10 -12.01 -8.02
C LYS A 106 -3.47 -10.71 -8.52
N GLU A 107 -4.24 -9.64 -8.67
CA GLU A 107 -3.76 -8.31 -9.06
C GLU A 107 -2.72 -7.78 -8.06
N LEU A 108 -2.99 -7.90 -6.76
CA LEU A 108 -2.09 -7.44 -5.70
C LEU A 108 -0.78 -8.23 -5.69
N LEU A 109 -0.85 -9.57 -5.83
CA LEU A 109 0.35 -10.40 -5.90
C LEU A 109 1.18 -10.09 -7.15
N ALA A 110 0.54 -9.93 -8.31
CA ALA A 110 1.23 -9.54 -9.54
C ALA A 110 1.88 -8.15 -9.40
N GLY A 111 1.14 -7.17 -8.87
CA GLY A 111 1.65 -5.82 -8.59
C GLY A 111 2.86 -5.86 -7.66
N ASN A 112 2.74 -6.53 -6.51
CA ASN A 112 3.82 -6.63 -5.52
C ASN A 112 5.06 -7.33 -6.09
N VAL A 113 4.92 -8.43 -6.84
CA VAL A 113 6.06 -9.10 -7.49
C VAL A 113 6.75 -8.16 -8.49
N THR A 114 5.98 -7.41 -9.28
CA THR A 114 6.58 -6.47 -10.25
C THR A 114 7.25 -5.28 -9.57
N GLU A 115 6.66 -4.70 -8.53
CA GLU A 115 7.23 -3.60 -7.77
C GLU A 115 8.48 -4.04 -7.00
N THR A 116 8.42 -5.18 -6.32
CA THR A 116 9.58 -5.76 -5.62
C THR A 116 10.72 -6.06 -6.60
N GLY A 117 10.42 -6.59 -7.79
CA GLY A 117 11.41 -6.79 -8.84
C GLY A 117 12.07 -5.48 -9.29
N LYS A 118 11.26 -4.44 -9.56
CA LYS A 118 11.77 -3.11 -9.93
C LYS A 118 12.63 -2.48 -8.84
N LEU A 119 12.18 -2.49 -7.59
CA LEU A 119 12.95 -1.96 -6.45
C LEU A 119 14.26 -2.74 -6.28
N SER A 120 14.24 -4.06 -6.43
CA SER A 120 15.44 -4.89 -6.34
C SER A 120 16.47 -4.54 -7.42
N THR A 121 16.02 -4.36 -8.67
CA THR A 121 16.88 -3.92 -9.78
C THR A 121 17.41 -2.50 -9.55
N GLU A 122 16.57 -1.56 -9.10
CA GLU A 122 16.99 -0.19 -8.82
C GLU A 122 18.01 -0.13 -7.67
N LEU A 123 17.82 -0.95 -6.63
CA LEU A 123 18.76 -1.06 -5.53
C LEU A 123 20.11 -1.62 -5.99
N GLN A 124 20.12 -2.68 -6.80
CA GLN A 124 21.34 -3.24 -7.39
C GLN A 124 22.08 -2.21 -8.25
N ASN A 125 21.37 -1.51 -9.13
CA ASN A 125 21.95 -0.45 -9.97
C ASN A 125 22.52 0.69 -9.13
N THR A 126 21.84 1.06 -8.04
CA THR A 126 22.30 2.12 -7.12
C THR A 126 23.54 1.69 -6.36
N GLN A 127 23.58 0.44 -5.87
CA GLN A 127 24.77 -0.15 -5.23
C GLN A 127 25.96 -0.17 -6.19
N GLU A 128 25.76 -0.60 -7.45
CA GLU A 128 26.83 -0.62 -8.45
C GLU A 128 27.34 0.81 -8.75
N ARG A 129 26.43 1.78 -8.89
CA ARG A 129 26.81 3.19 -9.07
C ARG A 129 27.60 3.74 -7.89
N LEU A 130 27.22 3.38 -6.67
CA LEU A 130 27.88 3.82 -5.45
C LEU A 130 29.29 3.22 -5.36
N LEU A 131 29.46 1.93 -5.65
CA LEU A 131 30.78 1.28 -5.73
C LEU A 131 31.69 1.96 -6.77
N LYS A 132 31.15 2.24 -7.97
CA LYS A 132 31.91 2.98 -9.00
C LYS A 132 32.34 4.37 -8.51
N LYS A 133 31.47 5.09 -7.80
CA LYS A 133 31.79 6.40 -7.24
C LYS A 133 32.82 6.33 -6.11
N GLU A 134 32.76 5.31 -5.26
CA GLU A 134 33.76 5.07 -4.22
C GLU A 134 35.14 4.77 -4.84
N ASP A 135 35.19 3.95 -5.89
CA ASP A 135 36.44 3.65 -6.59
C ASP A 135 37.03 4.88 -7.29
N GLU A 136 36.18 5.71 -7.93
CA GLU A 136 36.57 7.00 -8.50
C GLU A 136 37.13 7.95 -7.43
N LEU A 137 36.45 8.05 -6.28
CA LEU A 137 36.89 8.90 -5.18
C LEU A 137 38.23 8.44 -4.61
N LYS A 138 38.43 7.13 -4.39
CA LYS A 138 39.71 6.58 -3.92
C LYS A 138 40.86 6.87 -4.88
N LYS A 139 40.61 6.78 -6.20
CA LYS A 139 41.61 7.14 -7.21
C LYS A 139 41.95 8.63 -7.14
N LEU A 140 40.93 9.48 -7.08
CA LEU A 140 41.12 10.93 -7.01
C LEU A 140 41.83 11.35 -5.73
N GLU A 141 41.52 10.72 -4.59
CA GLU A 141 42.19 10.95 -3.31
C GLU A 141 43.68 10.61 -3.40
N LYS A 142 44.02 9.46 -3.98
CA LYS A 142 45.41 9.06 -4.22
C LYS A 142 46.14 10.04 -5.15
N ASP A 143 45.50 10.47 -6.24
CA ASP A 143 46.07 11.43 -7.17
C ASP A 143 46.30 12.80 -6.51
N LEU A 144 45.38 13.23 -5.64
CA LEU A 144 45.51 14.46 -4.87
C LEU A 144 46.68 14.38 -3.89
N ASP A 145 46.83 13.26 -3.19
CA ASP A 145 47.93 13.03 -2.25
C ASP A 145 49.29 13.02 -2.95
N GLN A 146 49.39 12.38 -4.11
CA GLN A 146 50.58 12.42 -4.96
C GLN A 146 50.92 13.84 -5.45
N LYS A 147 49.91 14.63 -5.83
CA LYS A 147 50.14 16.03 -6.23
C LYS A 147 50.58 16.87 -5.05
N LYS A 148 49.99 16.67 -3.87
CA LYS A 148 50.36 17.40 -2.65
C LYS A 148 51.81 17.13 -2.25
N THR A 149 52.21 15.86 -2.21
CA THR A 149 53.61 15.47 -1.92
C THR A 149 54.58 16.05 -2.95
N SER A 150 54.25 16.00 -4.24
CA SER A 150 55.07 16.60 -5.30
C SER A 150 55.19 18.12 -5.16
N LEU A 151 54.11 18.82 -4.80
CA LEU A 151 54.14 20.27 -4.55
C LEU A 151 54.98 20.62 -3.31
N GLU A 152 54.89 19.84 -2.24
CA GLU A 152 55.72 20.02 -1.05
C GLU A 152 57.21 19.85 -1.38
N ASP A 153 57.57 18.85 -2.17
CA ASP A 153 58.96 18.63 -2.58
C ASP A 153 59.46 19.73 -3.53
N LEU A 154 58.64 20.16 -4.48
CA LEU A 154 58.99 21.27 -5.37
C LEU A 154 59.17 22.59 -4.60
N SER A 155 58.31 22.85 -3.61
CA SER A 155 58.42 24.00 -2.72
C SER A 155 59.74 23.99 -1.92
N LYS A 156 60.12 22.83 -1.37
CA LYS A 156 61.43 22.67 -0.69
C LYS A 156 62.59 22.94 -1.65
N GLN A 157 62.56 22.38 -2.86
CA GLN A 157 63.60 22.60 -3.87
C GLN A 157 63.72 24.08 -4.26
N LEU A 158 62.58 24.76 -4.46
CA LEU A 158 62.54 26.18 -4.78
C LEU A 158 63.16 27.01 -3.65
N THR A 159 62.83 26.70 -2.40
CA THR A 159 63.38 27.37 -1.21
C THR A 159 64.89 27.17 -1.10
N LEU A 160 65.40 25.96 -1.37
CA LEU A 160 66.83 25.68 -1.40
C LEU A 160 67.54 26.45 -2.51
N ALA A 161 66.98 26.43 -3.74
CA ALA A 161 67.54 27.13 -4.88
C ALA A 161 67.57 28.66 -4.66
N GLN A 162 66.52 29.24 -4.07
CA GLN A 162 66.48 30.65 -3.68
C GLN A 162 67.57 30.99 -2.66
N ASN A 163 67.76 30.15 -1.64
CA ASN A 163 68.81 30.35 -0.64
C ASN A 163 70.21 30.26 -1.26
N ASP A 164 70.43 29.33 -2.18
CA ASP A 164 71.71 29.18 -2.87
C ASP A 164 72.00 30.33 -3.83
N LEU A 165 70.98 30.83 -4.55
CA LEU A 165 71.10 32.04 -5.38
C LEU A 165 71.46 33.25 -4.51
N LYS A 166 70.77 33.45 -3.39
CA LYS A 166 71.05 34.54 -2.45
C LYS A 166 72.50 34.49 -1.93
N LYS A 167 73.02 33.31 -1.60
CA LYS A 167 74.42 33.13 -1.20
C LYS A 167 75.40 33.47 -2.34
N LYS A 168 75.08 33.07 -3.57
CA LYS A 168 75.91 33.38 -4.74
C LYS A 168 75.92 34.88 -5.04
N GLU A 169 74.77 35.55 -4.97
CA GLU A 169 74.65 36.99 -5.12
C GLU A 169 75.48 37.75 -4.06
N GLN A 170 75.40 37.33 -2.80
CA GLN A 170 76.22 37.90 -1.72
C GLN A 170 77.72 37.77 -2.01
N LYS A 171 78.17 36.58 -2.42
CA LYS A 171 79.58 36.36 -2.81
C LYS A 171 79.98 37.20 -4.02
N LEU A 172 79.11 37.34 -5.00
CA LEU A 172 79.39 38.12 -6.21
C LEU A 172 79.51 39.60 -5.88
N ASN A 173 78.65 40.12 -5.00
CA ASN A 173 78.73 41.49 -4.49
C ASN A 173 80.01 41.72 -3.67
N GLU A 174 80.42 40.75 -2.84
CA GLU A 174 81.68 40.81 -2.10
C GLU A 174 82.88 40.82 -3.04
N LEU A 175 82.91 39.93 -4.04
CA LEU A 175 83.95 39.88 -5.05
C LEU A 175 84.02 41.17 -5.86
N GLN A 176 82.88 41.75 -6.25
CA GLN A 176 82.82 43.02 -6.95
C GLN A 176 83.40 44.15 -6.10
N SER A 177 83.03 44.23 -4.81
CA SER A 177 83.58 45.21 -3.87
C SER A 177 85.10 45.07 -3.70
N ILE A 178 85.62 43.84 -3.64
CA ILE A 178 87.06 43.58 -3.60
C ILE A 178 87.74 44.02 -4.89
N LEU A 179 87.15 43.74 -6.06
CA LEU A 179 87.67 44.18 -7.36
C LEU A 179 87.70 45.71 -7.45
N ASP A 180 86.62 46.39 -7.10
CA ASP A 180 86.54 47.85 -7.09
C ASP A 180 87.58 48.48 -6.14
N LYS A 181 87.81 47.85 -4.98
CA LYS A 181 88.86 48.25 -4.03
C LYS A 181 90.26 48.02 -4.59
N LYS A 182 90.48 46.90 -5.31
CA LYS A 182 91.76 46.63 -5.98
C LYS A 182 91.99 47.62 -7.11
N ASP A 183 91.00 47.87 -7.96
CA ASP A 183 91.10 48.80 -9.08
C ASP A 183 91.34 50.23 -8.60
N SER A 184 90.65 50.68 -7.54
CA SER A 184 90.93 51.99 -6.92
C SER A 184 92.34 52.06 -6.30
N THR A 185 92.81 50.99 -5.68
CA THR A 185 94.18 50.93 -5.13
C THR A 185 95.23 50.94 -6.25
N VAL A 186 95.02 50.19 -7.34
CA VAL A 186 95.90 50.17 -8.51
C VAL A 186 95.90 51.51 -9.21
N LYS A 187 94.73 52.17 -9.32
CA LYS A 187 94.63 53.54 -9.85
C LYS A 187 95.37 54.52 -8.97
N ALA A 188 95.21 54.47 -7.65
CA ALA A 188 95.96 55.31 -6.71
C ALA A 188 97.48 55.03 -6.76
N LEU A 189 97.88 53.78 -6.96
CA LEU A 189 99.28 53.38 -7.15
C LEU A 189 99.82 53.94 -8.48
N LYS A 190 99.07 53.81 -9.58
CA LYS A 190 99.39 54.42 -10.88
C LYS A 190 99.55 55.93 -10.72
N ASP A 191 98.60 56.61 -10.09
CA ASP A 191 98.65 58.06 -9.90
C ASP A 191 99.87 58.47 -9.06
N LYS A 192 100.20 57.74 -7.98
CA LYS A 192 101.42 57.98 -7.19
C LYS A 192 102.71 57.70 -7.96
N VAL A 193 102.77 56.61 -8.73
CA VAL A 193 103.95 56.23 -9.53
C VAL A 193 104.14 57.20 -10.70
N SER A 194 103.08 57.52 -11.44
CA SER A 194 103.10 58.56 -12.48
C SER A 194 103.50 59.91 -11.90
N LYS A 195 103.00 60.30 -10.72
CA LYS A 195 103.40 61.56 -10.06
C LYS A 195 104.87 61.54 -9.59
N ALA A 196 105.41 60.39 -9.18
CA ALA A 196 106.83 60.23 -8.86
C ALA A 196 107.73 60.22 -10.11
N LEU A 197 107.26 59.59 -11.20
CA LEU A 197 107.95 59.49 -12.49
C LEU A 197 107.86 60.77 -13.33
N ASN A 198 106.91 61.68 -13.08
CA ASN A 198 106.92 63.04 -13.62
C ASN A 198 108.11 63.87 -13.12
N THR A 199 108.85 63.40 -12.10
CA THR A 199 110.15 63.99 -11.71
C THR A 199 111.29 63.51 -12.62
N PHE A 200 111.04 62.52 -13.49
CA PHE A 200 112.00 61.87 -14.41
C PHE A 200 111.59 61.94 -15.90
N GLU A 201 110.57 62.73 -16.26
CA GLU A 201 110.03 62.85 -17.64
C GLU A 201 110.99 63.46 -18.69
N ASN A 202 112.26 63.75 -18.34
CA ASN A 202 113.27 64.18 -19.30
C ASN A 202 114.22 63.06 -19.78
N ASN A 203 114.00 61.78 -19.43
CA ASN A 203 114.92 60.68 -19.79
C ASN A 203 114.23 59.41 -20.41
N GLY A 204 113.23 59.55 -21.29
CA GLY A 204 112.87 58.48 -22.25
C GLY A 204 112.23 57.19 -21.71
N LEU A 205 111.38 57.26 -20.66
CA LEU A 205 110.68 56.10 -20.09
C LEU A 205 109.17 56.13 -20.37
N THR A 206 108.61 55.03 -20.90
CA THR A 206 107.15 54.88 -21.12
C THR A 206 106.58 53.77 -20.24
N VAL A 207 105.48 54.05 -19.52
CA VAL A 207 104.82 53.11 -18.61
C VAL A 207 103.50 52.63 -19.21
N ASN A 208 103.35 51.32 -19.42
CA ASN A 208 102.13 50.71 -19.97
C ASN A 208 101.60 49.58 -19.07
N LEU A 209 100.27 49.48 -18.97
CA LEU A 209 99.58 48.53 -18.10
C LEU A 209 98.93 47.42 -18.94
N LYS A 210 99.29 46.16 -18.69
CA LYS A 210 98.67 44.99 -19.31
C LYS A 210 98.49 43.89 -18.27
N ASN A 211 97.30 43.31 -18.15
CA ASN A 211 96.99 42.21 -17.22
C ASN A 211 97.34 42.48 -15.73
N GLY A 212 97.13 43.71 -15.24
CA GLY A 212 97.33 44.05 -13.82
C GLY A 212 98.80 44.10 -13.35
N LYS A 213 99.77 44.05 -14.27
CA LYS A 213 101.20 44.25 -14.01
C LYS A 213 101.68 45.51 -14.74
N VAL A 214 102.56 46.27 -14.08
CA VAL A 214 103.13 47.52 -14.62
C VAL A 214 104.38 47.16 -15.43
N TYR A 215 104.40 47.53 -16.71
CA TYR A 215 105.54 47.35 -17.60
C TYR A 215 106.20 48.70 -17.86
N VAL A 216 107.52 48.74 -17.73
CA VAL A 216 108.34 49.94 -17.95
C VAL A 216 109.29 49.63 -19.10
N SER A 217 109.28 50.47 -20.14
CA SER A 217 110.12 50.35 -21.32
C SER A 217 111.01 51.60 -21.44
N LEU A 218 112.31 51.39 -21.68
CA LEU A 218 113.35 52.41 -21.86
C LEU A 218 113.74 52.44 -23.34
N GLU A 219 113.68 53.61 -23.99
CA GLU A 219 114.25 53.78 -25.34
C GLU A 219 115.77 53.98 -25.26
N GLU A 220 116.53 53.15 -25.97
CA GLU A 220 117.99 53.20 -26.02
C GLU A 220 118.43 53.86 -27.34
N SER A 221 119.17 54.98 -27.25
CA SER A 221 119.79 55.62 -28.42
C SER A 221 121.31 55.40 -28.43
N LEU A 222 121.75 54.56 -29.36
CA LEU A 222 123.11 54.44 -29.90
C LEU A 222 123.70 55.81 -30.27
N LEU A 223 124.93 56.09 -29.82
CA LEU A 223 125.85 56.99 -30.54
C LEU A 223 127.28 56.42 -30.48
N PHE A 224 127.81 56.17 -31.68
CA PHE A 224 129.20 55.87 -31.96
C PHE A 224 130.05 57.16 -31.91
N ALA A 225 131.34 56.96 -31.57
CA ALA A 225 132.50 57.87 -31.51
C ALA A 225 132.68 58.67 -30.20
#